data_AF-A0A0H4J0G2-F1
#
_entry.id   AF-A0A0H4J0G2-F1
#
_cell.length_a   1.000
_cell.length_b   1.000
_cell.length_c   1.000
_cell.angle_alpha   90.00
_cell.angle_beta   90.00
_cell.angle_gamma   90.00
#
_symmetry.space_group_name_H-M   'P 1'
#
loop_
_entity.id
_entity.type
_entity.pdbx_description
1 polymer ?
#
loop_
_entity_poly.entity_id
_entity_poly.type
_entity_poly.pdbx_seq_one_letter_code
_entity_poly.pdbx_strand_id
1 'polypeptide(L)'
;MIFNERDQLKELELLNVFEMYESKFDTLDDSSPKVKEKNYHCAVLEVDNKTLLMIYDIPDQDTESTSLMRNINLFLKGIGSLKFQNMSVSGFLAEPFKDSVKILLSDEAKSLSPDVLQLPSLKKMCTNAELKKELWKAIKGGLNL
;
A
#
# COMPACT_ATOMS: atom_id res chain seq x y z
N MET A 1 -18.31 -3.50 15.66
CA MET A 1 -17.12 -2.89 16.28
C MET A 1 -16.66 -1.80 15.34
N ILE A 2 -16.57 -0.55 15.80
CA ILE A 2 -16.15 0.57 14.94
C ILE A 2 -14.64 0.41 14.74
N PHE A 3 -14.22 0.32 13.47
CA PHE A 3 -12.81 0.19 13.10
C PHE A 3 -12.07 1.50 13.41
N ASN A 4 -11.02 1.44 14.22
CA ASN A 4 -10.13 2.58 14.49
C ASN A 4 -8.72 2.28 13.99
N GLU A 5 -8.32 2.95 12.92
CA GLU A 5 -7.00 2.79 12.29
C GLU A 5 -5.86 3.14 13.25
N ARG A 6 -6.05 4.14 14.12
CA ARG A 6 -5.03 4.53 15.12
C ARG A 6 -4.78 3.41 16.14
N ASP A 7 -5.82 2.69 16.56
CA ASP A 7 -5.67 1.60 17.52
C ASP A 7 -4.87 0.44 16.93
N GLN A 8 -5.08 0.12 15.64
CA GLN A 8 -4.27 -0.91 14.96
C GLN A 8 -2.82 -0.49 14.78
N LEU A 9 -2.58 0.75 14.35
CA LEU A 9 -1.22 1.27 14.23
C LEU A 9 -0.52 1.28 15.59
N LYS A 10 -1.25 1.56 16.68
CA LYS A 10 -0.72 1.52 18.04
C LYS A 10 -0.34 0.10 18.46
N GLU A 11 -1.23 -0.87 18.23
CA GLU A 11 -0.97 -2.29 18.51
C GLU A 11 0.26 -2.80 17.74
N LEU A 12 0.48 -2.30 16.53
CA LEU A 12 1.62 -2.65 15.69
C LEU A 12 2.86 -1.79 15.95
N GLU A 13 2.83 -0.89 16.93
CA GLU A 13 3.93 0.06 17.25
C GLU A 13 4.29 1.01 16.10
N LEU A 14 3.38 1.19 15.15
CA LEU A 14 3.50 2.06 13.98
C LEU A 14 2.91 3.46 14.19
N LEU A 15 2.12 3.65 15.25
CA LEU A 15 1.42 4.92 15.51
C LEU A 15 2.37 6.11 15.60
N ASN A 16 3.52 5.96 16.28
CA ASN A 16 4.50 7.03 16.41
C ASN A 16 5.06 7.48 15.06
N VAL A 17 5.28 6.53 14.14
CA VAL A 17 5.70 6.83 12.76
C VAL A 17 4.57 7.58 12.06
N PHE A 18 3.34 7.07 12.12
CA PHE A 18 2.20 7.68 11.46
C PHE A 18 1.92 9.12 11.92
N GLU A 19 1.85 9.37 13.23
CA GLU A 19 1.54 10.67 13.83
C GLU A 19 2.60 11.74 13.49
N MET A 20 3.87 11.34 13.39
CA MET A 20 4.97 12.23 13.04
C MET A 20 4.84 12.83 11.63
N TYR A 21 4.11 12.17 10.72
CA TYR A 21 4.00 12.56 9.32
C TYR A 21 2.61 13.07 8.93
N GLU A 22 1.55 12.66 9.63
CA GLU A 22 0.21 13.24 9.48
C GLU A 22 0.25 14.78 9.64
N SER A 23 1.06 15.28 10.58
CA SER A 23 1.23 16.72 10.86
C SER A 23 2.12 17.48 9.85
N LYS A 24 2.97 16.79 9.07
CA LYS A 24 3.92 17.43 8.13
C LYS A 24 3.42 17.51 6.69
N PHE A 25 2.41 16.72 6.36
CA PHE A 25 1.92 16.53 4.99
C PHE A 25 0.46 16.98 4.79
N ASP A 26 -0.01 17.90 5.62
CA ASP A 26 -1.34 18.53 5.54
C ASP A 26 -1.62 19.21 4.18
N THR A 27 -0.56 19.47 3.41
CA THR A 27 -0.62 19.86 2.00
C THR A 27 0.05 18.78 1.14
N LEU A 28 -0.72 17.79 0.72
CA LEU A 28 -0.25 16.83 -0.28
C LEU A 28 -0.95 17.06 -1.61
N ASP A 29 -0.11 17.38 -2.59
CA ASP A 29 -0.40 17.47 -4.01
C ASP A 29 -1.23 16.27 -4.48
N ASP A 30 -2.31 16.57 -5.20
CA ASP A 30 -3.36 15.65 -5.65
C ASP A 30 -2.90 14.83 -6.86
N SER A 31 -1.65 14.37 -6.83
CA SER A 31 -1.01 13.58 -7.89
C SER A 31 -1.54 12.15 -7.95
N SER A 32 -2.79 11.94 -7.58
CA SER A 32 -3.56 10.74 -7.89
C SER A 32 -3.51 10.54 -9.41
N PRO A 33 -3.03 9.39 -9.94
CA PRO A 33 -2.84 9.23 -11.37
C PRO A 33 -4.20 9.31 -12.09
N LYS A 34 -4.34 10.23 -13.04
CA LYS A 34 -5.50 10.28 -13.95
C LYS A 34 -5.39 9.10 -14.92
N VAL A 35 -6.24 8.09 -14.76
CA VAL A 35 -6.19 6.85 -15.53
C VAL A 35 -6.82 7.02 -16.93
N LYS A 36 -6.08 6.61 -17.96
CA LYS A 36 -6.62 6.08 -19.22
C LYS A 36 -5.89 4.75 -19.45
N GLU A 37 -6.67 3.67 -19.62
CA GLU A 37 -6.32 2.24 -19.70
C GLU A 37 -6.19 1.48 -18.37
N LYS A 38 -6.53 0.18 -18.40
CA LYS A 38 -6.52 -0.83 -17.29
C LYS A 38 -5.11 -1.08 -16.72
N ASN A 39 -4.36 -0.04 -16.41
CA ASN A 39 -3.10 -0.15 -15.71
C ASN A 39 -3.40 -0.07 -14.21
N TYR A 40 -2.80 -1.00 -13.45
CA TYR A 40 -2.88 -0.93 -12.00
C TYR A 40 -1.97 0.20 -11.52
N HIS A 41 -2.32 0.78 -10.37
CA HIS A 41 -1.46 1.73 -9.69
C HIS A 41 -0.39 0.96 -8.92
N CYS A 42 0.85 1.45 -8.99
CA CYS A 42 1.96 0.89 -8.25
C CYS A 42 2.58 1.97 -7.34
N ALA A 43 2.62 1.67 -6.05
CA ALA A 43 3.41 2.40 -5.07
C ALA A 43 4.77 1.68 -4.92
N VAL A 44 5.86 2.40 -5.18
CA VAL A 44 7.23 1.93 -5.02
C VAL A 44 7.88 2.72 -3.90
N LEU A 45 8.18 2.05 -2.79
CA LEU A 45 8.84 2.65 -1.64
C LEU A 45 10.26 2.09 -1.53
N GLU A 46 11.25 2.99 -1.58
CA GLU A 46 12.65 2.69 -1.30
C GLU A 46 12.97 3.06 0.16
N VAL A 47 13.40 2.07 0.96
CA VAL A 47 13.84 2.23 2.36
C VAL A 47 15.19 1.54 2.51
N ASP A 48 16.24 2.32 2.78
CA ASP A 48 17.63 1.83 2.82
C ASP A 48 17.98 0.97 1.59
N ASN A 49 18.22 -0.33 1.77
CA ASN A 49 18.55 -1.29 0.71
C ASN A 49 17.36 -2.17 0.30
N LYS A 50 16.15 -1.88 0.78
CA LYS A 50 14.93 -2.65 0.50
C LYS A 50 13.94 -1.84 -0.32
N THR A 51 13.21 -2.52 -1.18
CA THR A 51 12.14 -1.91 -1.99
C THR A 51 10.80 -2.59 -1.71
N LEU A 52 9.79 -1.85 -1.28
CA LEU A 52 8.42 -2.33 -1.27
C LEU A 52 7.74 -1.91 -2.57
N LEU A 53 7.23 -2.88 -3.32
CA LEU A 53 6.34 -2.66 -4.45
C LEU A 53 4.94 -3.09 -4.05
N MET A 54 3.97 -2.19 -4.19
CA MET A 54 2.57 -2.49 -3.94
C MET A 54 1.76 -2.14 -5.18
N ILE A 55 1.18 -3.15 -5.82
CA ILE A 55 0.19 -2.96 -6.89
C ILE A 55 -1.21 -3.01 -6.30
N TYR A 56 -2.06 -2.08 -6.73
CA TYR A 56 -3.46 -1.99 -6.34
C TYR A 56 -4.31 -1.42 -7.46
N ASP A 57 -5.61 -1.69 -7.37
CA ASP A 57 -6.64 -1.08 -8.22
C ASP A 57 -7.56 -0.22 -7.35
N ILE A 58 -7.94 0.94 -7.87
CA ILE A 58 -8.96 1.82 -7.27
C ILE A 58 -10.04 2.02 -8.33
N PRO A 59 -11.25 1.50 -8.12
CA PRO A 59 -12.35 1.75 -9.04
C PRO A 59 -12.63 3.25 -9.16
N ASP A 60 -13.01 3.70 -10.36
CA ASP A 60 -13.47 5.07 -10.58
C ASP A 60 -14.56 5.44 -9.55
N GLN A 61 -14.36 6.56 -8.85
CA GLN A 61 -15.26 7.10 -7.82
C GLN A 61 -15.34 6.35 -6.48
N ASP A 62 -14.42 5.41 -6.17
CA ASP A 62 -14.33 4.77 -4.85
C ASP A 62 -13.59 5.66 -3.82
N THR A 63 -14.35 6.49 -3.11
CA THR A 63 -13.82 7.44 -2.11
C THR A 63 -13.22 6.75 -0.88
N GLU A 64 -13.76 5.61 -0.45
CA GLU A 64 -13.27 4.88 0.72
C GLU A 64 -11.91 4.22 0.43
N SER A 65 -11.80 3.52 -0.70
CA SER A 65 -10.54 2.91 -1.14
C SER A 65 -9.47 3.98 -1.40
N THR A 66 -9.87 5.12 -1.97
CA THR A 66 -8.98 6.28 -2.13
C THR A 66 -8.48 6.80 -0.78
N SER A 67 -9.36 6.94 0.22
CA SER A 67 -8.98 7.40 1.56
C SER A 67 -8.04 6.41 2.26
N LEU A 68 -8.31 5.11 2.15
CA LEU A 68 -7.43 4.07 2.71
C LEU A 68 -6.04 4.13 2.08
N MET A 69 -5.98 4.22 0.74
CA MET A 69 -4.70 4.31 0.05
C MET A 69 -3.95 5.61 0.38
N ARG A 70 -4.67 6.72 0.60
CA ARG A 70 -4.08 7.97 1.07
C ARG A 70 -3.39 7.79 2.42
N ASN A 71 -4.03 7.10 3.38
CA ASN A 71 -3.44 6.83 4.69
C ASN A 71 -2.21 5.92 4.60
N ILE A 72 -2.29 4.87 3.77
CA ILE A 72 -1.14 3.99 3.48
C ILE A 72 0.00 4.81 2.87
N ASN A 73 -0.26 5.65 1.86
CA ASN A 73 0.75 6.47 1.21
C ASN A 73 1.41 7.47 2.15
N LEU A 74 0.63 8.10 3.03
CA LEU A 74 1.13 9.00 4.07
C LEU A 74 2.11 8.27 4.99
N PHE A 75 1.72 7.08 5.45
CA PHE A 75 2.59 6.22 6.26
C PHE A 75 3.88 5.86 5.52
N LEU A 76 3.79 5.39 4.27
CA LEU A 76 4.95 4.97 3.48
C LEU A 76 5.91 6.14 3.21
N LYS A 77 5.39 7.35 2.90
CA LYS A 77 6.22 8.57 2.78
C LYS A 77 6.97 8.91 4.06
N GLY A 78 6.44 8.52 5.22
CA GLY A 78 7.09 8.68 6.50
C GLY A 78 8.29 7.75 6.71
N ILE A 79 8.34 6.64 6.00
CA ILE A 79 9.37 5.60 6.18
C ILE A 79 10.49 5.75 5.16
N GLY A 80 10.19 6.21 3.95
CA GLY A 80 11.20 6.31 2.90
C GLY A 80 10.75 7.08 1.66
N SER A 81 11.45 6.86 0.56
CA SER A 81 11.23 7.56 -0.71
C SER A 81 10.12 6.87 -1.50
N LEU A 82 8.92 7.45 -1.47
CA LEU A 82 7.75 6.89 -2.17
C LEU A 82 7.59 7.50 -3.57
N LYS A 83 7.50 6.63 -4.58
CA LYS A 83 7.20 6.97 -5.97
C LYS A 83 5.93 6.26 -6.42
N PHE A 84 5.19 6.90 -7.33
CA PHE A 84 4.00 6.33 -7.95
C PHE A 84 4.22 6.14 -9.44
N GLN A 85 3.85 4.96 -9.93
CA GLN A 85 3.88 4.65 -11.36
C GLN A 85 2.70 3.77 -11.74
N ASN A 86 2.30 3.84 -13.01
CA ASN A 86 1.32 2.91 -13.56
C ASN A 86 2.06 1.68 -14.07
N MET A 87 1.58 0.49 -13.73
CA MET A 87 2.24 -0.77 -14.09
C MET A 87 1.23 -1.89 -14.31
N SER A 88 1.53 -2.77 -15.26
CA SER A 88 0.78 -4.02 -15.44
C SER A 88 1.23 -5.06 -14.43
N VAL A 89 0.36 -6.02 -14.07
CA VAL A 89 0.75 -7.11 -13.16
C VAL A 89 1.96 -7.89 -13.71
N SER A 90 2.03 -8.13 -15.02
CA SER A 90 3.19 -8.78 -15.63
C SER A 90 4.48 -7.96 -15.47
N GLY A 91 4.41 -6.62 -15.58
CA GLY A 91 5.55 -5.74 -15.34
C GLY A 91 6.04 -5.83 -13.90
N PHE A 92 5.10 -5.80 -12.93
CA PHE A 92 5.40 -5.90 -11.51
C PHE A 92 6.03 -7.24 -11.10
N LEU A 93 5.56 -8.34 -11.69
CA LEU A 93 6.15 -9.66 -11.47
C LEU A 93 7.57 -9.72 -12.04
N ALA A 94 7.81 -9.10 -13.19
CA ALA A 94 9.10 -9.08 -13.87
C ALA A 94 10.13 -8.09 -13.28
N GLU A 95 9.71 -7.18 -12.39
CA GLU A 95 10.61 -6.19 -11.78
C GLU A 95 11.79 -6.87 -11.05
N PRO A 96 13.05 -6.56 -11.43
CA PRO A 96 14.24 -7.30 -11.00
C PRO A 96 14.84 -6.75 -9.68
N PHE A 97 14.05 -6.06 -8.85
CA PHE A 97 14.55 -5.48 -7.61
C PHE A 97 15.12 -6.58 -6.71
N LYS A 98 16.42 -6.47 -6.40
CA LYS A 98 17.07 -7.32 -5.40
C LYS A 98 16.59 -6.87 -4.03
N ASP A 99 16.18 -7.82 -3.20
CA ASP A 99 15.64 -7.59 -1.84
C ASP A 99 14.37 -6.71 -1.83
N SER A 100 13.36 -7.15 -2.59
CA SER A 100 12.06 -6.47 -2.68
C SER A 100 10.92 -7.23 -2.01
N VAL A 101 10.01 -6.50 -1.40
CA VAL A 101 8.72 -7.00 -0.93
C VAL A 101 7.67 -6.67 -1.98
N LYS A 102 7.04 -7.67 -2.57
CA LYS A 102 6.01 -7.48 -3.60
C LYS A 102 4.64 -7.79 -3.01
N ILE A 103 3.77 -6.79 -2.95
CA ILE A 103 2.37 -6.93 -2.48
C ILE A 103 1.42 -6.66 -3.65
N LEU A 104 0.50 -7.58 -3.90
CA LEU A 104 -0.60 -7.42 -4.85
C LEU A 104 -1.92 -7.32 -4.09
N LEU A 105 -2.61 -6.19 -4.19
CA LEU A 105 -3.96 -5.99 -3.66
C LEU A 105 -5.00 -6.25 -4.75
N SER A 106 -5.54 -7.47 -4.80
CA SER A 106 -6.46 -7.89 -5.85
C SER A 106 -7.37 -9.03 -5.39
N ASP A 107 -8.65 -8.93 -5.72
CA ASP A 107 -9.63 -10.01 -5.51
C ASP A 107 -9.59 -11.07 -6.61
N GLU A 108 -8.96 -10.78 -7.74
CA GLU A 108 -8.74 -11.77 -8.80
C GLU A 108 -7.65 -12.75 -8.34
N ALA A 109 -7.99 -14.04 -8.23
CA ALA A 109 -7.00 -15.07 -7.97
C ALA A 109 -6.00 -15.13 -9.13
N LYS A 110 -4.73 -14.84 -8.85
CA LYS A 110 -3.65 -14.92 -9.84
C LYS A 110 -2.68 -16.02 -9.41
N SER A 111 -2.21 -16.80 -10.38
CA SER A 111 -1.06 -17.67 -10.15
C SER A 111 0.16 -16.75 -10.08
N LEU A 112 0.67 -16.56 -8.87
CA LEU A 112 1.78 -15.66 -8.60
C LEU A 112 2.98 -16.48 -8.19
N SER A 113 4.15 -15.88 -8.39
CA SER A 113 5.40 -16.41 -7.88
C SER A 113 5.41 -16.35 -6.34
N PRO A 114 6.11 -17.28 -5.66
CA PRO A 114 6.09 -17.40 -4.20
C PRO A 114 6.65 -16.17 -3.46
N ASP A 115 7.37 -15.30 -4.15
CA ASP A 115 7.92 -14.03 -3.66
C ASP A 115 6.89 -12.89 -3.63
N VAL A 116 5.66 -13.12 -4.09
CA VAL A 116 4.59 -12.12 -4.15
C VAL A 116 3.51 -12.44 -3.12
N LEU A 117 3.29 -11.52 -2.21
CA LEU A 117 2.18 -11.59 -1.27
C LEU A 117 0.91 -11.04 -1.93
N GLN A 118 -0.07 -11.91 -2.18
CA GLN A 118 -1.40 -11.47 -2.59
C GLN A 118 -2.30 -11.25 -1.38
N LEU A 119 -2.86 -10.05 -1.28
CA LEU A 119 -3.90 -9.71 -0.32
C LEU A 119 -5.18 -9.28 -1.06
N PRO A 120 -6.35 -9.30 -0.40
CA PRO A 120 -7.60 -8.83 -1.00
C PRO A 120 -7.55 -7.38 -1.47
N SER A 121 -8.52 -6.99 -2.31
CA SER A 121 -8.59 -5.61 -2.82
C SER A 121 -8.77 -4.57 -1.70
N LEU A 122 -8.39 -3.32 -1.99
CA LEU A 122 -8.66 -2.16 -1.12
C LEU A 122 -10.15 -2.08 -0.74
N LYS A 123 -11.05 -2.33 -1.70
CA LYS A 123 -12.50 -2.33 -1.47
C LYS A 123 -12.93 -3.32 -0.38
N LYS A 124 -12.41 -4.56 -0.40
CA LYS A 124 -12.71 -5.52 0.68
C LYS A 124 -12.09 -5.10 2.00
N MET A 125 -10.87 -4.57 1.97
CA MET A 125 -10.19 -4.06 3.16
C MET A 125 -11.00 -2.94 3.82
N CYS A 126 -11.61 -2.02 3.05
CA CYS A 126 -12.47 -0.95 3.59
C CYS A 126 -13.57 -1.51 4.51
N THR A 127 -14.13 -2.66 4.14
CA THR A 127 -15.22 -3.33 4.89
C THR A 127 -14.74 -4.35 5.94
N ASN A 128 -13.45 -4.69 6.00
CA ASN A 128 -12.91 -5.72 6.89
C ASN A 128 -11.62 -5.28 7.58
N ALA A 129 -11.74 -5.07 8.89
CA ALA A 129 -10.68 -4.64 9.79
C ALA A 129 -9.46 -5.58 9.83
N GLU A 130 -9.68 -6.88 9.77
CA GLU A 130 -8.61 -7.88 9.88
C GLU A 130 -7.75 -7.88 8.62
N LEU A 131 -8.36 -7.67 7.44
CA LEU A 131 -7.61 -7.56 6.19
C LEU A 131 -6.70 -6.32 6.16
N LYS A 132 -7.15 -5.20 6.74
CA LYS A 132 -6.29 -4.03 6.94
C LYS A 132 -5.12 -4.35 7.87
N LYS A 133 -5.37 -5.05 8.98
CA LYS A 133 -4.33 -5.48 9.92
C LYS A 133 -3.30 -6.41 9.26
N GLU A 134 -3.74 -7.33 8.41
CA GLU A 134 -2.86 -8.20 7.62
C GLU A 134 -1.95 -7.39 6.68
N LEU A 135 -2.51 -6.39 5.98
CA LEU A 135 -1.72 -5.48 5.16
C LEU A 135 -0.64 -4.75 5.98
N TRP A 136 -1.01 -4.18 7.12
CA TRP A 136 -0.05 -3.48 7.97
C TRP A 136 1.05 -4.41 8.50
N LYS A 137 0.69 -5.63 8.90
CA LYS A 137 1.67 -6.66 9.32
C LYS A 137 2.61 -7.04 8.17
N ALA A 138 2.10 -7.17 6.96
CA ALA A 138 2.92 -7.47 5.78
C ALA A 138 3.91 -6.35 5.47
N ILE A 139 3.47 -5.09 5.54
CA ILE A 139 4.34 -3.93 5.36
C ILE A 139 5.41 -3.88 6.46
N LYS A 140 5.01 -4.00 7.74
CA LYS A 140 5.94 -4.01 8.88
C LYS A 140 7.00 -5.12 8.75
N GLY A 141 6.54 -6.36 8.53
CA GLY A 141 7.42 -7.52 8.43
C GLY A 141 8.33 -7.49 7.20
N GLY A 142 7.82 -7.04 6.04
CA GLY A 142 8.61 -6.95 4.82
C GLY A 142 9.73 -5.90 4.90
N LEU A 143 9.41 -4.75 5.49
CA LEU A 143 10.34 -3.64 5.68
C LEU A 143 11.21 -3.77 6.94
N ASN A 144 11.00 -4.79 7.77
CA ASN A 144 11.66 -4.97 9.08
C ASN A 144 11.50 -3.74 10.01
N LEU A 145 10.30 -3.17 10.05
CA LEU A 145 9.95 -2.04 10.93
C LEU A 145 9.60 -2.49 12.35
#